data_AF-A0A7C2N6M8-F1
#
_entry.id   AF-A0A7C2N6M8-F1
#
_cell.length_a   1.000
_cell.length_b   1.000
_cell.length_c   1.000
_cell.angle_alpha   90.00
_cell.angle_beta   90.00
_cell.angle_gamma   90.00
#
_symmetry.space_group_name_H-M   'P 1'
#
loop_
_entity.id
_entity.type
_entity.pdbx_description
1 polymer ?
#
loop_
_entity_poly.entity_id
_entity_poly.type
_entity_poly.pdbx_seq_one_letter_code
_entity_poly.pdbx_strand_id
1 'polypeptide(L)'
;MSELKIFAENSPGAPLAVHVDPAEIARELAAIDVRFEQWEASQPLAADAGQEAVLAAYRDDVERLNEEYGFQSVDVISLRPDHPQKDEFRAKFLNEHTHDDFEVRFFVDGQGMFYLHANGKVYAMLCT
;
A
#
# COMPACT_ATOMS: atom_id res chain seq x y z
N MET A 1 4.06 5.88 -11.37
CA MET A 1 2.70 6.45 -11.20
C MET A 1 1.81 5.30 -10.81
N SER A 2 1.04 5.48 -9.74
CA SER A 2 0.13 4.47 -9.23
C SER A 2 -0.98 4.15 -10.23
N GLU A 3 -1.45 2.91 -10.24
CA GLU A 3 -2.48 2.42 -11.16
C GLU A 3 -3.41 1.44 -10.44
N LEU A 4 -4.72 1.63 -10.59
CA LEU A 4 -5.74 0.70 -10.13
C LEU A 4 -6.36 -0.02 -11.33
N LYS A 5 -6.35 -1.36 -11.30
CA LYS A 5 -7.10 -2.20 -12.24
C LYS A 5 -8.16 -2.98 -11.48
N ILE A 6 -9.40 -2.95 -11.96
CA ILE A 6 -10.52 -3.65 -11.33
C ILE A 6 -10.95 -4.78 -12.25
N PHE A 7 -11.02 -6.00 -11.71
CA PHE A 7 -11.42 -7.21 -12.43
C PHE A 7 -12.69 -7.80 -11.81
N ALA A 8 -13.46 -8.55 -12.60
CA ALA A 8 -14.42 -9.49 -12.02
C ALA A 8 -13.66 -10.68 -11.43
N GLU A 9 -14.06 -11.19 -10.26
CA GLU A 9 -13.38 -12.32 -9.60
C GLU A 9 -13.30 -13.57 -10.48
N ASN A 10 -14.28 -13.74 -11.38
CA ASN A 10 -14.41 -14.89 -12.27
C ASN A 10 -13.91 -14.64 -13.71
N SER A 11 -13.35 -13.45 -13.99
CA SER A 11 -12.87 -13.09 -15.33
C SER A 11 -11.60 -12.24 -15.25
N PRO A 12 -10.44 -12.86 -14.91
CA PRO A 12 -9.19 -12.13 -14.71
C PRO A 12 -8.51 -11.68 -16.02
N GLY A 13 -9.02 -12.10 -17.19
CA GLY A 13 -8.38 -11.87 -18.48
C GLY A 13 -8.47 -10.44 -19.00
N ALA A 14 -9.44 -9.64 -18.52
CA ALA A 14 -9.61 -8.25 -18.92
C ALA A 14 -10.15 -7.41 -17.74
N PRO A 15 -9.55 -6.24 -17.45
CA PRO A 15 -10.07 -5.37 -16.42
C PRO A 15 -11.41 -4.77 -16.86
N LEU A 16 -12.33 -4.67 -15.90
CA LEU A 16 -13.57 -3.90 -16.01
C LEU A 16 -13.29 -2.40 -16.07
N ALA A 17 -12.26 -1.95 -15.35
CA ALA A 17 -11.85 -0.54 -15.30
C ALA A 17 -10.34 -0.42 -15.00
N VAL A 18 -9.76 0.70 -15.45
CA VAL A 18 -8.37 1.09 -15.19
C VAL A 18 -8.34 2.57 -14.84
N HIS A 19 -7.72 2.90 -13.71
CA HIS A 19 -7.58 4.28 -13.22
C HIS A 19 -6.11 4.60 -12.94
N VAL A 20 -5.66 5.76 -13.42
CA VAL A 20 -4.32 6.31 -13.17
C VAL A 20 -4.39 7.70 -12.53
N ASP A 21 -5.58 8.30 -12.47
CA ASP A 21 -5.82 9.56 -11.79
C ASP A 21 -5.98 9.28 -10.27
N PRO A 22 -5.21 9.94 -9.39
CA PRO A 22 -5.26 9.70 -7.95
C PRO A 22 -6.64 9.89 -7.32
N ALA A 23 -7.43 10.86 -7.80
CA ALA A 23 -8.75 11.13 -7.24
C ALA A 23 -9.75 10.03 -7.63
N GLU A 24 -9.66 9.51 -8.86
CA GLU A 24 -10.46 8.36 -9.29
C GLU A 24 -10.05 7.07 -8.57
N ILE A 25 -8.75 6.84 -8.36
CA ILE A 25 -8.23 5.71 -7.57
C ILE A 25 -8.81 5.78 -6.14
N ALA A 26 -8.72 6.94 -5.49
CA ALA A 26 -9.25 7.15 -4.14
C ALA A 26 -10.77 6.91 -4.09
N ARG A 27 -11.52 7.39 -5.08
CA ARG A 27 -12.98 7.22 -5.16
C ARG A 27 -13.38 5.75 -5.28
N GLU A 28 -12.72 4.98 -6.15
CA GLU A 28 -13.03 3.56 -6.34
C GLU A 28 -12.64 2.71 -5.13
N LEU A 29 -11.49 2.99 -4.50
CA LEU A 29 -11.07 2.30 -3.28
C LEU A 29 -11.94 2.65 -2.07
N ALA A 30 -12.38 3.90 -1.93
CA ALA A 30 -13.28 4.30 -0.86
C ALA A 30 -14.64 3.57 -0.93
N ALA A 31 -15.08 3.14 -2.12
CA ALA A 31 -16.31 2.36 -2.29
C ALA A 31 -16.22 0.93 -1.70
N ILE A 32 -15.02 0.49 -1.32
CA ILE A 32 -14.76 -0.77 -0.61
C ILE A 32 -14.08 -0.54 0.74
N ASP A 33 -14.27 0.65 1.32
CA ASP A 33 -13.72 1.07 2.62
C ASP A 33 -12.18 1.08 2.68
N VAL A 34 -11.52 1.26 1.53
CA VAL A 34 -10.06 1.34 1.43
C VAL A 34 -9.64 2.80 1.21
N ARG A 35 -8.83 3.31 2.14
CA ARG A 35 -8.26 4.65 2.07
C ARG A 35 -7.02 4.67 1.16
N PHE A 36 -6.95 5.64 0.27
CA PHE A 36 -5.79 5.89 -0.58
C PHE A 36 -5.35 7.35 -0.44
N GLU A 37 -4.07 7.56 -0.15
CA GLU A 37 -3.46 8.88 0.02
C GLU A 37 -2.08 8.93 -0.64
N GLN A 38 -1.64 10.14 -0.96
CA GLN A 38 -0.28 10.42 -1.39
C GLN A 38 0.30 11.49 -0.46
N TRP A 39 1.42 11.17 0.18
CA TRP A 39 2.10 12.07 1.12
C TRP A 39 3.41 12.55 0.53
N GLU A 40 3.83 13.75 0.92
CA GLU A 40 5.11 14.31 0.54
C GLU A 40 6.04 14.30 1.76
N ALA A 41 7.28 13.85 1.55
CA ALA A 41 8.29 13.88 2.60
C ALA A 41 8.60 15.33 2.97
N SER A 42 8.56 15.67 4.27
CA SER A 42 8.90 17.02 4.75
C SER A 42 10.38 17.37 4.58
N GLN A 43 11.22 16.36 4.33
CA GLN A 43 12.66 16.49 4.14
C GLN A 43 13.18 15.42 3.16
N PRO A 44 14.32 15.67 2.47
CA PRO A 44 14.91 14.68 1.58
C PRO A 44 15.30 13.39 2.31
N LEU A 45 15.08 12.24 1.67
CA LEU A 45 15.50 10.93 2.15
C LEU A 45 16.66 10.38 1.32
N ALA A 46 17.64 9.78 1.99
CA ALA A 46 18.69 9.02 1.34
C ALA A 46 18.16 7.66 0.84
N ALA A 47 18.79 7.10 -0.20
CA ALA A 47 18.40 5.79 -0.76
C ALA A 47 18.60 4.61 0.22
N ASP A 48 19.35 4.82 1.30
CA ASP A 48 19.58 3.89 2.39
C ASP A 48 19.00 4.40 3.72
N ALA A 49 18.07 5.37 3.66
CA ALA A 49 17.38 5.89 4.84
C ALA A 49 16.76 4.76 5.65
N GLY A 50 17.17 4.67 6.92
CA GLY A 50 16.60 3.75 7.89
C GLY A 50 15.28 4.27 8.46
N GLN A 51 14.68 3.45 9.33
CA GLN A 51 13.39 3.73 9.97
C GLN A 51 13.30 5.13 10.60
N GLU A 52 14.29 5.54 11.40
CA GLU A 52 14.24 6.84 12.09
C GLU A 52 14.17 8.02 11.11
N ALA A 53 14.94 7.98 10.03
CA ALA A 53 14.95 9.05 9.03
C ALA A 53 13.63 9.11 8.25
N VAL A 54 13.08 7.94 7.88
CA VAL A 54 11.78 7.82 7.22
C VAL A 54 10.65 8.35 8.12
N LEU A 55 10.58 7.88 9.37
CA LEU A 55 9.55 8.33 10.31
C LEU A 55 9.67 9.82 10.64
N ALA A 56 10.88 10.37 10.68
CA ALA A 56 11.07 11.81 10.84
C ALA A 56 10.51 12.60 9.64
N ALA A 57 10.68 12.08 8.41
CA ALA A 57 10.21 12.76 7.20
C ALA A 57 8.69 12.76 7.03
N TYR A 58 8.01 11.74 7.55
CA TYR A 58 6.54 11.57 7.49
C TYR A 58 5.85 11.71 8.85
N ARG A 59 6.51 12.39 9.80
CA ARG A 59 6.05 12.49 11.19
C ARG A 59 4.59 12.92 11.30
N ASP A 60 4.24 14.03 10.65
CA ASP A 60 2.93 14.66 10.79
C ASP A 60 1.80 13.73 10.28
N ASP A 61 2.02 13.01 9.18
CA ASP A 61 1.07 12.04 8.64
C ASP A 61 0.93 10.79 9.52
N VAL A 62 2.05 10.28 10.04
CA VAL A 62 2.06 9.13 10.96
C VAL A 62 1.37 9.48 12.28
N GLU A 63 1.64 10.66 12.84
CA GLU A 63 1.01 11.15 14.07
C GLU A 63 -0.50 11.34 13.86
N ARG A 64 -0.93 11.93 12.74
CA ARG A 64 -2.34 12.06 12.36
C ARG A 64 -3.05 10.70 12.29
N LEU A 65 -2.45 9.70 11.64
CA LEU A 65 -3.03 8.35 11.59
C LEU A 65 -3.05 7.67 12.95
N ASN A 66 -2.03 7.89 13.77
CA ASN A 66 -1.98 7.32 15.11
C ASN A 66 -3.06 7.91 16.02
N GLU A 67 -3.34 9.21 15.92
CA GLU A 67 -4.45 9.86 16.62
C GLU A 67 -5.82 9.30 16.19
N GLU A 68 -5.97 8.98 14.90
CA GLU A 68 -7.22 8.46 14.34
C GLU A 68 -7.48 6.99 14.70
N TYR A 69 -6.45 6.13 14.61
CA TYR A 69 -6.61 4.67 14.70
C TYR A 69 -5.92 4.03 15.91
N GLY A 70 -5.08 4.74 16.65
CA GLY A 70 -4.43 4.24 17.86
C GLY A 70 -3.38 3.15 17.63
N PHE A 71 -2.63 3.20 16.53
CA PHE A 71 -1.58 2.24 16.20
C PHE A 71 -0.54 2.09 17.33
N GLN A 72 -0.27 0.85 17.74
CA GLN A 72 0.69 0.57 18.81
C GLN A 72 2.13 0.49 18.32
N SER A 73 2.33 0.27 17.01
CA SER A 73 3.65 0.07 16.41
C SER A 73 3.65 0.51 14.96
N VAL A 74 4.77 1.10 14.54
CA VAL A 74 5.07 1.42 13.14
C VAL A 74 6.48 0.91 12.85
N ASP A 75 6.62 0.14 11.78
CA ASP A 75 7.88 -0.40 11.30
C ASP A 75 8.15 0.04 9.86
N VAL A 76 9.42 0.16 9.51
CA VAL A 76 9.87 0.45 8.14
C VAL A 76 10.64 -0.75 7.63
N ILE A 77 10.12 -1.38 6.56
CA ILE A 77 10.72 -2.56 5.95
C ILE A 77 11.21 -2.20 4.55
N SER A 78 12.45 -2.58 4.25
CA SER A 78 13.07 -2.40 2.93
C SER A 78 13.38 -3.74 2.29
N LEU A 79 12.66 -4.09 1.22
CA LEU A 79 12.86 -5.34 0.49
C LEU A 79 13.56 -5.09 -0.85
N ARG A 80 14.87 -5.34 -0.90
CA ARG A 80 15.68 -5.22 -2.12
C ARG A 80 15.82 -6.58 -2.85
N PRO A 81 16.12 -6.61 -4.15
CA PRO A 81 16.25 -7.86 -4.92
C PRO A 81 17.33 -8.84 -4.41
N ASP A 82 18.32 -8.33 -3.68
CA ASP A 82 19.42 -9.06 -3.04
C ASP A 82 19.12 -9.47 -1.59
N HIS A 83 17.94 -9.13 -1.06
CA HIS A 83 17.56 -9.51 0.29
C HIS A 83 17.53 -11.05 0.42
N PRO A 84 18.30 -11.65 1.36
CA PRO A 84 18.49 -13.10 1.42
C PRO A 84 17.19 -13.87 1.67
N GLN A 85 16.24 -13.25 2.39
CA GLN A 85 14.94 -13.84 2.72
C GLN A 85 13.78 -13.38 1.82
N LYS A 86 14.06 -12.81 0.64
CA LYS A 86 13.01 -12.24 -0.22
C LYS A 86 11.89 -13.23 -0.57
N ASP A 87 12.25 -14.48 -0.79
CA ASP A 87 11.29 -15.53 -1.17
C ASP A 87 10.40 -15.90 0.03
N GLU A 88 10.96 -15.93 1.25
CA GLU A 88 10.20 -16.14 2.49
C GLU A 88 9.24 -14.99 2.76
N PHE A 89 9.69 -13.75 2.62
CA PHE A 89 8.83 -12.57 2.74
C PHE A 89 7.71 -12.59 1.70
N ARG A 90 8.02 -12.92 0.45
CA ARG A 90 7.02 -13.00 -0.61
C ARG A 90 5.97 -14.08 -0.32
N ALA A 91 6.40 -15.25 0.17
CA ALA A 91 5.50 -16.35 0.48
C ALA A 91 4.49 -16.01 1.58
N LYS A 92 4.88 -15.20 2.57
CA LYS A 92 3.97 -14.77 3.66
C LYS A 92 2.74 -14.01 3.16
N PHE A 93 2.90 -13.20 2.11
CA PHE A 93 1.83 -12.35 1.58
C PHE A 93 1.21 -12.87 0.28
N LEU A 94 1.56 -14.08 -0.15
CA LEU A 94 1.05 -14.65 -1.41
C LEU A 94 -0.34 -15.26 -1.26
N ASN A 95 -0.64 -15.81 -0.08
CA ASN A 95 -1.96 -16.35 0.23
C ASN A 95 -2.90 -15.21 0.62
N GLU A 96 -4.12 -15.23 0.08
CA GLU A 96 -5.19 -14.33 0.50
C GLU A 96 -5.48 -14.52 2.00
N HIS A 97 -5.61 -13.42 2.72
CA HIS A 97 -5.85 -13.41 4.16
C HIS A 97 -6.60 -12.15 4.57
N THR A 98 -7.06 -12.14 5.81
CA THR A 98 -7.70 -10.98 6.45
C THR A 98 -7.04 -10.74 7.80
N HIS A 99 -7.18 -9.52 8.30
CA HIS A 99 -6.73 -9.11 9.62
C HIS A 99 -7.96 -8.67 10.43
N ASP A 100 -7.92 -8.91 11.75
CA ASP A 100 -8.94 -8.41 12.68
C ASP A 100 -8.76 -6.89 12.94
N ASP A 101 -7.55 -6.38 12.70
CA ASP A 101 -7.16 -4.98 12.81
C ASP A 101 -6.95 -4.33 11.42
N PHE A 102 -6.87 -2.99 11.39
CA PHE A 102 -6.53 -2.26 10.18
C PHE A 102 -5.09 -2.54 9.72
N GLU A 103 -4.91 -2.83 8.44
CA GLU A 103 -3.59 -2.90 7.81
C GLU A 103 -3.34 -1.61 7.03
N VAL A 104 -2.27 -0.89 7.39
CA VAL A 104 -1.79 0.29 6.65
C VAL A 104 -0.45 -0.03 6.03
N ARG A 105 -0.30 0.34 4.76
CA ARG A 105 0.95 0.23 3.98
C ARG A 105 1.19 1.54 3.25
N PHE A 106 2.36 2.12 3.48
CA PHE A 106 2.80 3.35 2.84
C PHE A 106 4.13 3.09 2.11
N PHE A 107 4.21 3.49 0.84
CA PHE A 107 5.37 3.27 -0.01
C PHE A 107 6.22 4.54 -0.06
N VAL A 108 7.43 4.45 0.49
CA VAL A 108 8.39 5.55 0.52
C VAL A 108 9.27 5.56 -0.74
N ASP A 109 9.70 4.37 -1.16
CA ASP A 109 10.51 4.13 -2.35
C ASP A 109 10.15 2.78 -2.96
N GLY A 110 10.40 2.63 -4.25
CA GLY A 110 10.04 1.45 -5.01
C GLY A 110 8.55 1.38 -5.34
N GLN A 111 8.03 0.15 -5.46
CA GLN A 111 6.66 -0.09 -5.90
C GLN A 111 6.10 -1.33 -5.20
N GLY A 112 4.78 -1.36 -5.01
CA GLY A 112 4.07 -2.50 -4.45
C GLY A 112 2.78 -2.78 -5.17
N MET A 113 2.36 -4.05 -5.17
CA MET A 113 1.09 -4.48 -5.76
C MET A 113 0.22 -5.11 -4.69
N PHE A 114 -0.97 -4.56 -4.48
CA PHE A 114 -2.02 -5.15 -3.65
C PHE A 114 -3.10 -5.74 -4.53
N TYR A 115 -3.67 -6.84 -4.06
CA TYR A 115 -4.89 -7.42 -4.62
C TYR A 115 -5.92 -7.43 -3.50
N LEU A 116 -6.94 -6.59 -3.64
CA LEU A 116 -8.01 -6.48 -2.66
C LEU A 116 -9.26 -7.14 -3.26
N HIS A 117 -9.79 -8.13 -2.56
CA HIS A 117 -10.97 -8.86 -3.00
C HIS A 117 -12.20 -8.35 -2.24
N ALA A 118 -13.12 -7.70 -2.96
CA ALA A 118 -14.33 -7.15 -2.35
C ALA A 118 -15.48 -7.11 -3.37
N ASN A 119 -16.70 -7.39 -2.91
CA ASN A 119 -17.93 -7.24 -3.70
C ASN A 119 -17.88 -7.98 -5.06
N GLY A 120 -17.30 -9.19 -5.10
CA GLY A 120 -17.17 -10.01 -6.32
C GLY A 120 -16.17 -9.48 -7.35
N LYS A 121 -15.29 -8.56 -6.94
CA LYS A 121 -14.27 -7.94 -7.77
C LYS A 121 -12.90 -8.02 -7.11
N VAL A 122 -11.86 -8.02 -7.95
CA VAL A 122 -10.46 -7.92 -7.51
C VAL A 122 -9.91 -6.57 -7.94
N TYR A 123 -9.45 -5.78 -6.97
CA TYR A 123 -8.83 -4.48 -7.15
C TYR A 123 -7.31 -4.68 -7.06
N ALA A 124 -6.64 -4.64 -8.20
CA ALA A 124 -5.19 -4.72 -8.32
C ALA A 124 -4.61 -3.30 -8.28
N MET A 125 -4.04 -2.92 -7.13
CA MET A 125 -3.53 -1.59 -6.86
C MET A 125 -1.99 -1.59 -6.90
N LEU A 126 -1.42 -1.00 -7.96
CA LEU A 126 0.01 -0.72 -8.07
C LEU A 126 0.31 0.63 -7.42
N CYS A 127 1.01 0.65 -6.30
CA CYS A 127 1.52 1.86 -5.66
C CYS A 127 2.96 2.12 -6.09
N THR A 128 3.30 3.38 -6.37
CA THR A 128 4.63 3.82 -6.80
C THR A 128 5.02 5.15 -6.19
#